data_AF-A0A819YRY4-F1
#
_entry.id   AF-A0A819YRY4-F1
#
_cell.length_a   1.000
_cell.length_b   1.000
_cell.length_c   1.000
_cell.angle_alpha   90.00
_cell.angle_beta   90.00
_cell.angle_gamma   90.00
#
_symmetry.space_group_name_H-M   'P 1'
#
loop_
_entity.id
_entity.type
_entity.pdbx_description
1 polymer ?
#
loop_
_entity_poly.entity_id
_entity_poly.type
_entity_poly.pdbx_seq_one_letter_code
_entity_poly.pdbx_strand_id
1 'polypeptide(L)'
;GQNGFAIIRPPGLHAHSSMDYGYCYFNNVAICARYLQKNYQLQRILIVDFDYHMGDGVKDVFYEDPRVLYISLHCADAFPPNEGHPRDSGKDEGLGFNINIGWLNFDPPSVDADYINAFHHVILPIAYEFNPEFVLVCAGFDAAEGDQHGWGKLSACAYSQMTHMLLSLANGRVLEVLEGGYGLSQLNVCGSACVATLLGDAPIRCSEDSAKYPQDLVSVRTIQMIKDIHRPFWTSLFSIPNQEETTIEKLAENLEKTVSIKS
;
A
#
# COMPACT_ATOMS: atom_id res chain seq x y z
N GLY A 1 -12.11 0.11 -18.42
CA GLY A 1 -12.74 1.24 -17.70
C GLY A 1 -12.06 2.51 -18.16
N GLN A 2 -12.65 3.69 -17.89
CA GLN A 2 -11.90 4.94 -18.00
C GLN A 2 -11.13 5.15 -16.69
N ASN A 3 -9.90 5.64 -16.80
CA ASN A 3 -9.02 5.97 -15.69
C ASN A 3 -8.61 7.45 -15.78
N GLY A 4 -7.92 7.97 -14.77
CA GLY A 4 -7.46 9.36 -14.79
C GLY A 4 -6.44 9.69 -13.72
N PHE A 5 -5.83 10.86 -13.89
CA PHE A 5 -4.89 11.45 -12.96
C PHE A 5 -5.29 12.90 -12.68
N ALA A 6 -5.51 13.24 -11.41
CA ALA A 6 -5.85 14.59 -10.99
C ALA A 6 -4.59 15.33 -10.50
N ILE A 7 -4.08 16.26 -11.32
CA ILE A 7 -2.95 17.12 -10.96
C ILE A 7 -3.51 18.31 -10.16
N ILE A 8 -3.58 18.15 -8.83
CA ILE A 8 -4.20 19.14 -7.93
C ILE A 8 -3.27 19.53 -6.78
N ARG A 9 -3.61 20.65 -6.14
CA ARG A 9 -3.03 21.13 -4.88
C ARG A 9 -4.03 22.09 -4.20
N PRO A 10 -4.04 22.24 -2.86
CA PRO A 10 -3.23 21.52 -1.86
C PRO A 10 -3.57 20.01 -1.76
N PRO A 11 -2.72 19.20 -1.11
CA PRO A 11 -3.05 17.81 -0.78
C PRO A 11 -4.26 17.73 0.16
N GLY A 12 -4.77 16.52 0.37
CA GLY A 12 -5.96 16.23 1.16
C GLY A 12 -5.84 15.09 2.18
N LEU A 13 -4.87 14.18 2.08
CA LEU A 13 -4.87 12.93 2.86
C LEU A 13 -4.88 13.10 4.39
N HIS A 14 -4.37 14.23 4.89
CA HIS A 14 -4.31 14.54 6.33
C HIS A 14 -5.50 15.36 6.84
N ALA A 15 -6.40 15.83 5.95
CA ALA A 15 -7.54 16.63 6.38
C ALA A 15 -8.60 15.75 7.05
N HIS A 16 -8.94 16.09 8.28
CA HIS A 16 -9.96 15.43 9.10
C HIS A 16 -11.32 16.08 8.91
N SER A 17 -12.37 15.45 9.46
CA SER A 17 -13.75 15.98 9.40
C SER A 17 -13.93 17.36 10.05
N SER A 18 -13.03 17.74 10.97
CA SER A 18 -13.14 18.97 11.76
C SER A 18 -11.80 19.68 12.00
N MET A 19 -10.74 19.29 11.29
CA MET A 19 -9.40 19.83 11.46
C MET A 19 -8.62 19.76 10.15
N ASP A 20 -7.94 20.86 9.80
CA ASP A 20 -6.88 20.89 8.80
C ASP A 20 -5.56 20.42 9.42
N TYR A 21 -4.78 19.64 8.69
CA TYR A 21 -3.52 19.07 9.18
C TYR A 21 -2.59 18.74 8.03
N GLY A 22 -1.26 18.75 8.23
CA GLY A 22 -0.30 18.35 7.20
C GLY A 22 -0.48 19.06 5.83
N TYR A 23 -0.71 20.38 5.82
CA TYR A 23 -1.02 21.18 4.62
C TYR A 23 -2.37 20.88 3.93
N CYS A 24 -3.17 19.97 4.49
CA CYS A 24 -4.44 19.50 3.92
C CYS A 24 -5.61 20.22 4.59
N TYR A 25 -6.45 20.88 3.78
CA TYR A 25 -7.66 21.59 4.25
C TYR A 25 -8.95 20.80 3.98
N PHE A 26 -9.01 20.09 2.86
CA PHE A 26 -10.12 19.24 2.46
C PHE A 26 -9.59 17.92 1.96
N ASN A 27 -10.23 16.82 2.35
CA ASN A 27 -9.79 15.50 1.96
C ASN A 27 -10.34 15.13 0.58
N ASN A 28 -9.56 15.42 -0.47
CA ASN A 28 -9.97 15.26 -1.87
C ASN A 28 -10.43 13.83 -2.18
N VAL A 29 -9.64 12.84 -1.78
CA VAL A 29 -9.92 11.41 -1.99
C VAL A 29 -11.15 10.96 -1.20
N ALA A 30 -11.27 11.33 0.08
CA ALA A 30 -12.41 10.96 0.89
C ALA A 30 -13.72 11.59 0.39
N ILE A 31 -13.68 12.86 -0.03
CA ILE A 31 -14.82 13.53 -0.66
C ILE A 31 -15.22 12.81 -1.94
N CYS A 32 -14.26 12.40 -2.77
CA CYS A 32 -14.52 11.64 -4.00
C CYS A 32 -15.21 10.30 -3.68
N ALA A 33 -14.68 9.53 -2.73
CA ALA A 33 -15.27 8.25 -2.32
C ALA A 33 -16.72 8.43 -1.80
N ARG A 34 -16.96 9.42 -0.93
CA ARG A 34 -18.32 9.74 -0.45
C ARG A 34 -19.25 10.20 -1.59
N TYR A 35 -18.73 10.94 -2.56
CA TYR A 35 -19.47 11.35 -3.74
C TYR A 35 -19.87 10.14 -4.61
N LEU A 36 -18.96 9.18 -4.81
CA LEU A 36 -19.22 7.94 -5.54
C LEU A 36 -20.27 7.06 -4.83
N GLN A 37 -20.15 6.87 -3.51
CA GLN A 37 -21.15 6.15 -2.71
C GLN A 37 -22.53 6.82 -2.82
N LYS A 38 -22.61 8.16 -2.69
CA LYS A 38 -23.88 8.88 -2.67
C LYS A 38 -24.55 8.94 -4.04
N ASN A 39 -23.81 9.28 -5.09
CA ASN A 39 -24.38 9.61 -6.40
C ASN A 39 -24.40 8.43 -7.37
N TYR A 40 -23.48 7.46 -7.21
CA TYR A 40 -23.38 6.28 -8.06
C TYR A 40 -23.67 4.98 -7.32
N GLN A 41 -23.99 5.06 -6.02
CA GLN A 41 -24.37 3.92 -5.18
C GLN A 41 -23.34 2.79 -5.16
N LEU A 42 -22.04 3.13 -5.35
CA LEU A 42 -20.96 2.16 -5.21
C LEU A 42 -20.89 1.66 -3.77
N GLN A 43 -20.74 0.34 -3.64
CA GLN A 43 -20.70 -0.40 -2.38
C GLN A 43 -19.29 -0.84 -2.00
N ARG A 44 -18.35 -0.86 -2.94
CA ARG A 44 -16.96 -1.29 -2.68
C ARG A 44 -15.98 -0.35 -3.36
N ILE A 45 -15.35 0.53 -2.60
CA ILE A 45 -14.33 1.46 -3.08
C ILE A 45 -13.01 1.08 -2.42
N LEU A 46 -11.97 0.83 -3.22
CA LEU A 46 -10.61 0.64 -2.71
C LEU A 46 -9.89 1.98 -2.76
N ILE A 47 -9.27 2.38 -1.65
CA ILE A 47 -8.33 3.49 -1.59
C ILE A 47 -6.95 2.90 -1.31
N VAL A 48 -6.00 3.13 -2.21
CA VAL A 48 -4.59 2.80 -2.00
C VAL A 48 -3.81 4.08 -1.81
N ASP A 49 -3.09 4.19 -0.71
CA ASP A 49 -2.25 5.34 -0.39
C ASP A 49 -0.78 4.93 -0.45
N PHE A 50 -0.03 5.53 -1.39
CA PHE A 50 1.40 5.31 -1.52
C PHE A 50 2.22 6.58 -1.25
N ASP A 51 1.60 7.61 -0.67
CA ASP A 51 2.32 8.74 -0.09
C ASP A 51 3.24 8.25 1.03
N TYR A 52 4.41 8.89 1.19
CA TYR A 52 5.36 8.50 2.23
C TYR A 52 4.76 8.63 3.64
N HIS A 53 3.84 9.59 3.81
CA HIS A 53 3.11 9.87 5.03
C HIS A 53 1.75 9.17 5.00
N MET A 54 1.32 8.62 6.13
CA MET A 54 0.03 7.94 6.17
C MET A 54 -1.12 8.95 6.08
N GLY A 55 -2.12 8.71 5.22
CA GLY A 55 -3.38 9.47 5.20
C GLY A 55 -4.30 9.27 6.42
N ASP A 56 -3.93 9.84 7.57
CA ASP A 56 -4.69 9.79 8.83
C ASP A 56 -6.12 10.33 8.69
N GLY A 57 -6.29 11.41 7.92
CA GLY A 57 -7.62 11.94 7.62
C GLY A 57 -8.47 10.99 6.77
N VAL A 58 -7.87 10.27 5.81
CA VAL A 58 -8.59 9.26 5.01
C VAL A 58 -9.01 8.09 5.90
N LYS A 59 -8.06 7.55 6.68
CA LYS A 59 -8.28 6.49 7.67
C LYS A 59 -9.47 6.84 8.57
N ASP A 60 -9.46 8.01 9.20
CA ASP A 60 -10.50 8.43 10.14
C ASP A 60 -11.89 8.54 9.51
N VAL A 61 -12.00 9.02 8.26
CA VAL A 61 -13.29 9.14 7.56
C VAL A 61 -13.96 7.80 7.28
N PHE A 62 -13.18 6.73 7.10
CA PHE A 62 -13.66 5.41 6.69
C PHE A 62 -13.47 4.30 7.73
N TYR A 63 -12.94 4.63 8.92
CA TYR A 63 -12.52 3.65 9.93
C TYR A 63 -13.63 2.67 10.38
N GLU A 64 -14.90 3.07 10.26
CA GLU A 64 -16.08 2.27 10.59
C GLU A 64 -16.89 1.81 9.35
N ASP A 65 -16.47 2.13 8.12
CA ASP A 65 -17.26 1.87 6.89
C ASP A 65 -16.70 0.68 6.07
N PRO A 66 -17.30 -0.52 6.13
CA PRO A 66 -16.80 -1.69 5.38
C PRO A 66 -16.95 -1.58 3.85
N ARG A 67 -17.63 -0.54 3.36
CA ARG A 67 -17.77 -0.29 1.92
C ARG A 67 -16.54 0.39 1.33
N VAL A 68 -15.62 0.84 2.17
CA VAL A 68 -14.35 1.44 1.74
C VAL A 68 -13.21 0.66 2.38
N LEU A 69 -12.37 0.06 1.55
CA LEU A 69 -11.13 -0.56 1.98
C LEU A 69 -10.01 0.47 1.81
N TYR A 70 -9.39 0.88 2.91
CA TYR A 70 -8.23 1.76 2.91
C TYR A 70 -6.95 0.96 3.16
N ILE A 71 -5.97 1.09 2.27
CA ILE A 71 -4.65 0.47 2.43
C ILE A 71 -3.58 1.54 2.21
N SER A 72 -2.74 1.77 3.23
CA SER A 72 -1.64 2.74 3.16
C SER A 72 -0.29 2.02 3.23
N LEU A 73 0.64 2.40 2.35
CA LEU A 73 2.05 2.08 2.45
C LEU A 73 2.79 3.36 2.83
N HIS A 74 3.37 3.39 4.02
CA HIS A 74 3.97 4.61 4.57
C HIS A 74 5.18 4.28 5.41
N CYS A 75 5.97 5.28 5.76
CA CYS A 75 7.03 5.11 6.74
C CYS A 75 6.47 5.19 8.17
N ALA A 76 6.75 4.18 8.99
CA ALA A 76 6.06 3.99 10.27
C ALA A 76 6.35 5.09 11.32
N ASP A 77 7.58 5.65 11.34
CA ASP A 77 7.91 6.76 12.24
C ASP A 77 7.85 8.13 11.54
N ALA A 78 7.26 8.21 10.34
CA ALA A 78 7.02 9.49 9.67
C ALA A 78 5.81 10.21 10.29
N PHE A 79 5.63 11.47 9.89
CA PHE A 79 4.42 12.21 10.21
C PHE A 79 3.18 11.52 9.62
N PRO A 80 2.01 11.55 10.29
CA PRO A 80 1.77 12.06 11.64
C PRO A 80 2.20 11.07 12.75
N PRO A 81 2.73 11.57 13.88
CA PRO A 81 3.27 10.71 14.93
C PRO A 81 2.17 9.91 15.64
N ASN A 82 2.47 8.66 15.97
CA ASN A 82 1.58 7.71 16.65
C ASN A 82 0.33 7.29 15.84
N GLU A 83 0.36 7.49 14.53
CA GLU A 83 -0.69 7.03 13.61
C GLU A 83 -0.16 5.89 12.72
N GLY A 84 -1.06 5.25 11.98
CA GLY A 84 -0.68 4.22 11.01
C GLY A 84 -0.16 2.92 11.65
N HIS A 85 -0.52 2.62 12.91
CA HIS A 85 -0.02 1.40 13.54
C HIS A 85 -0.61 0.15 12.84
N PRO A 86 0.17 -0.92 12.64
CA PRO A 86 -0.27 -2.13 11.93
C PRO A 86 -1.55 -2.80 12.46
N ARG A 87 -1.86 -2.62 13.74
CA ARG A 87 -3.07 -3.17 14.39
C ARG A 87 -4.28 -2.24 14.34
N ASP A 88 -4.13 -1.03 13.79
CA ASP A 88 -5.24 -0.09 13.62
C ASP A 88 -6.05 -0.54 12.40
N SER A 89 -6.85 -1.58 12.60
CA SER A 89 -7.49 -2.32 11.51
C SER A 89 -8.94 -1.92 11.24
N GLY A 90 -9.39 -0.77 11.75
CA GLY A 90 -10.78 -0.31 11.68
C GLY A 90 -11.55 -0.57 12.97
N LYS A 91 -12.83 -0.22 12.98
CA LYS A 91 -13.71 -0.32 14.14
C LYS A 91 -15.11 -0.72 13.73
N ASP A 92 -15.83 -1.38 14.64
CA ASP A 92 -17.21 -1.82 14.46
C ASP A 92 -17.38 -2.61 13.15
N GLU A 93 -18.27 -2.20 12.25
CA GLU A 93 -18.47 -2.88 10.96
C GLU A 93 -17.27 -2.74 10.02
N GLY A 94 -16.45 -1.71 10.19
CA GLY A 94 -15.23 -1.46 9.39
C GLY A 94 -14.00 -2.26 9.83
N LEU A 95 -14.11 -3.12 10.85
CA LEU A 95 -12.99 -3.94 11.29
C LEU A 95 -12.51 -4.87 10.16
N GLY A 96 -11.21 -4.81 9.86
CA GLY A 96 -10.55 -5.51 8.76
C GLY A 96 -10.39 -4.68 7.48
N PHE A 97 -11.06 -3.53 7.36
CA PHE A 97 -11.09 -2.68 6.16
C PHE A 97 -10.14 -1.47 6.20
N ASN A 98 -9.32 -1.38 7.25
CA ASN A 98 -8.19 -0.45 7.32
C ASN A 98 -6.89 -1.25 7.41
N ILE A 99 -5.94 -1.06 6.50
CA ILE A 99 -4.69 -1.81 6.47
C ILE A 99 -3.50 -0.85 6.40
N ASN A 100 -2.64 -0.92 7.40
CA ASN A 100 -1.46 -0.07 7.51
C ASN A 100 -0.19 -0.88 7.27
N ILE A 101 0.47 -0.67 6.11
CA ILE A 101 1.77 -1.24 5.78
C ILE A 101 2.86 -0.22 6.13
N GLY A 102 3.17 -0.13 7.43
CA GLY A 102 4.19 0.77 7.96
C GLY A 102 5.60 0.19 7.80
N TRP A 103 6.42 0.82 6.96
CA TRP A 103 7.83 0.47 6.79
C TRP A 103 8.65 0.89 8.02
N LEU A 104 9.24 -0.09 8.69
CA LEU A 104 10.15 0.09 9.82
C LEU A 104 11.61 0.32 9.38
N ASN A 105 11.83 0.34 8.07
CA ASN A 105 13.12 0.38 7.40
C ASN A 105 13.56 1.83 7.21
N PHE A 106 14.25 2.39 8.20
CA PHE A 106 14.87 3.72 8.08
C PHE A 106 16.30 3.63 7.52
N ASP A 107 17.04 2.60 7.90
CA ASP A 107 18.39 2.33 7.41
C ASP A 107 18.64 0.80 7.32
N PRO A 108 18.59 0.21 6.11
CA PRO A 108 18.36 0.88 4.83
C PRO A 108 16.90 1.36 4.67
N PRO A 109 16.64 2.42 3.88
CA PRO A 109 15.28 2.87 3.57
C PRO A 109 14.52 1.90 2.66
N SER A 110 13.19 2.05 2.60
CA SER A 110 12.36 1.26 1.68
C SER A 110 12.69 1.51 0.22
N VAL A 111 12.64 0.45 -0.58
CA VAL A 111 12.98 0.42 -2.02
C VAL A 111 11.83 -0.12 -2.87
N ASP A 112 11.98 -0.05 -4.20
CA ASP A 112 11.01 -0.58 -5.18
C ASP A 112 10.51 -1.99 -4.84
N ALA A 113 11.43 -2.90 -4.50
CA ALA A 113 11.12 -4.29 -4.19
C ALA A 113 10.19 -4.44 -2.97
N ASP A 114 10.28 -3.57 -1.97
CA ASP A 114 9.43 -3.64 -0.78
C ASP A 114 7.96 -3.38 -1.14
N TYR A 115 7.71 -2.33 -1.93
CA TYR A 115 6.38 -1.95 -2.38
C TYR A 115 5.80 -3.01 -3.33
N ILE A 116 6.59 -3.51 -4.29
CA ILE A 116 6.15 -4.58 -5.19
C ILE A 116 5.80 -5.86 -4.39
N ASN A 117 6.59 -6.19 -3.37
CA ASN A 117 6.35 -7.33 -2.49
C ASN A 117 5.04 -7.15 -1.68
N ALA A 118 4.80 -5.96 -1.10
CA ALA A 118 3.54 -5.66 -0.44
C ALA A 118 2.33 -5.77 -1.39
N PHE A 119 2.49 -5.32 -2.64
CA PHE A 119 1.45 -5.46 -3.65
C PHE A 119 1.09 -6.93 -3.91
N HIS A 120 2.09 -7.78 -4.15
CA HIS A 120 1.85 -9.19 -4.46
C HIS A 120 1.32 -10.00 -3.28
N HIS A 121 1.76 -9.71 -2.06
CA HIS A 121 1.49 -10.57 -0.90
C HIS A 121 0.42 -10.06 0.05
N VAL A 122 0.00 -8.80 -0.08
CA VAL A 122 -1.04 -8.18 0.76
C VAL A 122 -2.09 -7.51 -0.10
N ILE A 123 -1.72 -6.49 -0.87
CA ILE A 123 -2.69 -5.57 -1.50
C ILE A 123 -3.52 -6.28 -2.57
N LEU A 124 -2.88 -6.92 -3.54
CA LEU A 124 -3.61 -7.58 -4.62
C LEU A 124 -4.46 -8.74 -4.12
N PRO A 125 -3.97 -9.70 -3.29
CA PRO A 125 -4.82 -10.77 -2.75
C PRO A 125 -6.09 -10.23 -2.09
N ILE A 126 -5.95 -9.23 -1.21
CA ILE A 126 -7.07 -8.62 -0.51
C ILE A 126 -7.97 -7.85 -1.47
N ALA A 127 -7.40 -7.07 -2.39
CA ALA A 127 -8.18 -6.29 -3.36
C ALA A 127 -8.99 -7.17 -4.31
N TYR A 128 -8.46 -8.33 -4.72
CA TYR A 128 -9.21 -9.30 -5.52
C TYR A 128 -10.35 -9.94 -4.73
N GLU A 129 -10.15 -10.26 -3.45
CA GLU A 129 -11.21 -10.74 -2.56
C GLU A 129 -12.29 -9.67 -2.30
N PHE A 130 -11.86 -8.43 -2.01
CA PHE A 130 -12.74 -7.28 -1.83
C PHE A 130 -13.52 -6.92 -3.10
N ASN A 131 -12.93 -7.17 -4.28
CA ASN A 131 -13.54 -6.95 -5.59
C ASN A 131 -14.13 -5.53 -5.74
N PRO A 132 -13.27 -4.48 -5.72
CA PRO A 132 -13.71 -3.09 -5.72
C PRO A 132 -14.42 -2.73 -7.04
N GLU A 133 -15.38 -1.83 -6.92
CA GLU A 133 -16.09 -1.23 -8.05
C GLU A 133 -15.37 0.00 -8.58
N PHE A 134 -14.52 0.61 -7.77
CA PHE A 134 -13.68 1.76 -8.13
C PHE A 134 -12.41 1.77 -7.28
N VAL A 135 -11.29 2.21 -7.84
CA VAL A 135 -10.03 2.40 -7.13
C VAL A 135 -9.66 3.88 -7.12
N LEU A 136 -9.43 4.42 -5.93
CA LEU A 136 -8.84 5.74 -5.73
C LEU A 136 -7.42 5.56 -5.22
N VAL A 137 -6.51 6.43 -5.66
CA VAL A 137 -5.12 6.42 -5.20
C VAL A 137 -4.76 7.77 -4.61
N CYS A 138 -4.34 7.79 -3.35
CA CYS A 138 -3.64 8.94 -2.76
C CYS A 138 -2.23 8.93 -3.35
N ALA A 139 -2.02 9.72 -4.40
CA ALA A 139 -0.84 9.62 -5.24
C ALA A 139 0.25 10.60 -4.80
N GLY A 140 0.91 10.29 -3.68
CA GLY A 140 2.09 11.00 -3.18
C GLY A 140 3.40 10.48 -3.76
N PHE A 141 4.32 11.38 -4.10
CA PHE A 141 5.62 11.03 -4.71
C PHE A 141 6.83 11.36 -3.82
N ASP A 142 6.61 11.56 -2.53
CA ASP A 142 7.65 11.88 -1.54
C ASP A 142 8.41 10.66 -1.02
N ALA A 143 7.95 9.43 -1.31
CA ALA A 143 8.76 8.22 -1.11
C ALA A 143 9.82 8.01 -2.21
N ALA A 144 9.82 8.84 -3.26
CA ALA A 144 10.75 8.74 -4.37
C ALA A 144 12.20 9.10 -3.98
N GLU A 145 13.17 8.46 -4.62
CA GLU A 145 14.59 8.73 -4.37
C GLU A 145 14.95 10.19 -4.70
N GLY A 146 15.45 10.89 -3.68
CA GLY A 146 15.86 12.29 -3.79
C GLY A 146 14.74 13.31 -3.52
N ASP A 147 13.58 12.88 -3.04
CA ASP A 147 12.63 13.81 -2.41
C ASP A 147 13.23 14.46 -1.14
N GLN A 148 12.69 15.61 -0.74
CA GLN A 148 13.20 16.39 0.38
C GLN A 148 12.50 16.10 1.71
N HIS A 149 11.31 15.49 1.67
CA HIS A 149 10.46 15.26 2.84
C HIS A 149 10.34 13.78 3.19
N GLY A 150 10.46 12.87 2.21
CA GLY A 150 10.60 11.44 2.49
C GLY A 150 12.03 10.94 2.35
N TRP A 151 12.30 9.78 2.94
CA TRP A 151 13.60 9.09 2.88
C TRP A 151 13.55 7.76 2.12
N GLY A 152 12.46 7.51 1.38
CA GLY A 152 12.37 6.34 0.51
C GLY A 152 13.36 6.40 -0.66
N LYS A 153 13.56 5.25 -1.29
CA LYS A 153 14.37 5.08 -2.50
C LYS A 153 13.54 4.53 -3.65
N LEU A 154 12.31 5.00 -3.79
CA LEU A 154 11.44 4.54 -4.88
C LEU A 154 11.86 5.22 -6.18
N SER A 155 11.94 4.42 -7.23
CA SER A 155 12.11 4.90 -8.59
C SER A 155 10.76 5.05 -9.28
N ALA A 156 10.75 5.74 -10.41
CA ALA A 156 9.57 5.80 -11.28
C ALA A 156 9.11 4.42 -11.78
N CYS A 157 9.98 3.39 -11.72
CA CYS A 157 9.54 2.04 -11.98
C CYS A 157 8.49 1.57 -10.97
N ALA A 158 8.74 1.72 -9.66
CA ALA A 158 7.81 1.26 -8.64
C ALA A 158 6.44 1.89 -8.83
N TYR A 159 6.37 3.20 -9.01
CA TYR A 159 5.12 3.92 -9.26
C TYR A 159 4.39 3.41 -10.50
N SER A 160 5.10 3.23 -11.62
CA SER A 160 4.52 2.65 -12.85
C SER A 160 4.00 1.22 -12.65
N GLN A 161 4.74 0.37 -11.93
CA GLN A 161 4.32 -1.01 -11.62
C GLN A 161 3.10 -1.03 -10.69
N MET A 162 3.08 -0.19 -9.66
CA MET A 162 1.93 -0.05 -8.75
C MET A 162 0.67 0.38 -9.51
N THR A 163 0.76 1.44 -10.33
CA THR A 163 -0.34 1.87 -11.20
C THR A 163 -0.82 0.74 -12.11
N HIS A 164 0.10 0.02 -12.75
CA HIS A 164 -0.24 -1.10 -13.64
C HIS A 164 -1.01 -2.21 -12.91
N MET A 165 -0.54 -2.59 -11.72
CA MET A 165 -1.20 -3.59 -10.89
C MET A 165 -2.61 -3.15 -10.50
N LEU A 166 -2.81 -1.89 -10.14
CA LEU A 166 -4.13 -1.34 -9.78
C LEU A 166 -5.11 -1.30 -10.97
N LEU A 167 -4.62 -1.11 -12.20
CA LEU A 167 -5.46 -1.14 -13.41
C LEU A 167 -6.11 -2.50 -13.69
N SER A 168 -5.59 -3.58 -13.09
CA SER A 168 -6.22 -4.91 -13.16
C SER A 168 -7.51 -5.01 -12.33
N LEU A 169 -7.72 -4.09 -11.39
CA LEU A 169 -8.88 -4.06 -10.50
C LEU A 169 -10.00 -3.16 -11.05
N ALA A 170 -11.22 -3.34 -10.56
CA ALA A 170 -12.37 -2.49 -10.91
C ALA A 170 -12.61 -2.30 -12.43
N ASN A 171 -12.18 -3.25 -13.26
CA ASN A 171 -12.14 -3.13 -14.72
C ASN A 171 -11.37 -1.87 -15.20
N GLY A 172 -10.28 -1.49 -14.52
CA GLY A 172 -9.47 -0.32 -14.83
C GLY A 172 -10.14 1.03 -14.49
N ARG A 173 -11.15 1.05 -13.62
CA ARG A 173 -11.71 2.31 -13.07
C ARG A 173 -10.84 2.79 -11.92
N VAL A 174 -9.74 3.45 -12.28
CA VAL A 174 -8.71 3.95 -11.37
C VAL A 174 -8.62 5.46 -11.51
N LEU A 175 -8.66 6.19 -10.40
CA LEU A 175 -8.34 7.62 -10.36
C LEU A 175 -7.20 7.85 -9.37
N GLU A 176 -6.08 8.34 -9.88
CA GLU A 176 -4.96 8.79 -9.07
C GLU A 176 -5.10 10.28 -8.77
N VAL A 177 -4.94 10.67 -7.52
CA VAL A 177 -5.13 12.05 -7.06
C VAL A 177 -3.83 12.51 -6.43
N LEU A 178 -3.20 13.54 -7.00
CA LEU A 178 -1.91 14.04 -6.52
C LEU A 178 -2.00 14.51 -5.06
N GLU A 179 -1.07 14.03 -4.24
CA GLU A 179 -0.91 14.38 -2.83
C GLU A 179 0.47 15.03 -2.55
N GLY A 180 1.36 14.39 -1.78
CA GLY A 180 2.72 14.83 -1.51
C GLY A 180 3.69 14.65 -2.68
N GLY A 181 4.96 15.00 -2.44
CA GLY A 181 6.03 15.02 -3.45
C GLY A 181 6.52 16.44 -3.71
N TYR A 182 7.75 16.71 -3.27
CA TYR A 182 8.29 18.07 -3.14
C TYR A 182 9.54 18.27 -4.00
N GLY A 183 10.22 17.19 -4.37
CA GLY A 183 11.22 17.18 -5.42
C GLY A 183 10.58 17.34 -6.80
N LEU A 184 10.66 18.52 -7.41
CA LEU A 184 10.05 18.79 -8.72
C LEU A 184 10.49 17.81 -9.82
N SER A 185 11.75 17.35 -9.77
CA SER A 185 12.25 16.36 -10.71
C SER A 185 11.62 14.99 -10.48
N GLN A 186 11.57 14.54 -9.23
CA GLN A 186 10.97 13.26 -8.81
C GLN A 186 9.48 13.23 -9.13
N LEU A 187 8.76 14.28 -8.75
CA LEU A 187 7.34 14.46 -9.04
C LEU A 187 7.05 14.36 -10.54
N ASN A 188 7.84 15.05 -11.36
CA ASN A 188 7.68 15.01 -12.82
C ASN A 188 7.92 13.60 -13.37
N VAL A 189 9.04 12.97 -13.00
CA VAL A 189 9.42 11.66 -13.55
C VAL A 189 8.48 10.56 -13.08
N CYS A 190 8.14 10.51 -11.79
CA CYS A 190 7.27 9.49 -11.21
C CYS A 190 5.81 9.68 -11.64
N GLY A 191 5.29 10.92 -11.56
CA GLY A 191 3.93 11.24 -12.01
C GLY A 191 3.74 10.99 -13.51
N SER A 192 4.72 11.34 -14.35
CA SER A 192 4.67 11.03 -15.78
C SER A 192 4.66 9.52 -16.05
N ALA A 193 5.39 8.73 -15.26
CA ALA A 193 5.38 7.27 -15.39
C ALA A 193 4.02 6.65 -15.04
N CYS A 194 3.34 7.16 -14.00
CA CYS A 194 1.97 6.80 -13.70
C CYS A 194 1.02 7.14 -14.85
N VAL A 195 1.06 8.38 -15.35
CA VAL A 195 0.21 8.83 -16.46
C VAL A 195 0.43 8.00 -17.73
N ALA A 196 1.67 7.71 -18.10
CA ALA A 196 1.97 6.84 -19.24
C ALA A 196 1.36 5.44 -19.07
N THR A 197 1.44 4.88 -17.86
CA THR A 197 0.85 3.59 -17.52
C THR A 197 -0.68 3.63 -17.60
N LEU A 198 -1.32 4.70 -17.11
CA LEU A 198 -2.77 4.92 -17.22
C LEU A 198 -3.24 5.00 -18.68
N LEU A 199 -2.42 5.58 -19.57
CA LEU A 199 -2.68 5.66 -21.01
C LEU A 199 -2.52 4.31 -21.74
N GLY A 200 -2.00 3.28 -21.06
CA GLY A 200 -1.84 1.93 -21.60
C GLY A 200 -0.45 1.60 -22.11
N ASP A 201 0.54 2.47 -21.89
CA ASP A 201 1.93 2.12 -22.15
C ASP A 201 2.38 0.98 -21.21
N ALA A 202 3.32 0.16 -21.68
CA ALA A 202 3.88 -0.91 -20.85
C ALA A 202 4.55 -0.30 -19.61
N PRO A 203 4.34 -0.86 -18.39
CA PRO A 203 4.95 -0.31 -17.21
C PRO A 203 6.47 -0.37 -17.30
N ILE A 204 7.14 0.63 -16.74
CA ILE A 204 8.60 0.73 -16.76
C ILE A 204 9.19 -0.55 -16.17
N ARG A 205 10.15 -1.16 -16.87
CA ARG A 205 10.86 -2.32 -16.34
C ARG A 205 11.83 -1.89 -15.25
N CYS A 206 11.71 -2.50 -14.07
CA CYS A 206 12.62 -2.20 -12.96
C CYS A 206 14.02 -2.71 -13.28
N SER A 207 15.04 -1.94 -12.88
CA SER A 207 16.43 -2.35 -13.02
C SER A 207 16.70 -3.60 -12.17
N GLU A 208 17.76 -4.36 -12.49
CA GLU A 208 18.16 -5.49 -11.64
C GLU A 208 18.48 -5.04 -10.22
N ASP A 209 19.01 -3.83 -10.04
CA ASP A 209 19.31 -3.27 -8.72
C ASP A 209 18.03 -2.92 -7.95
N SER A 210 17.03 -2.35 -8.62
CA SER A 210 15.68 -2.09 -8.07
C SER A 210 14.92 -3.38 -7.75
N ALA A 211 15.15 -4.45 -8.52
CA ALA A 211 14.51 -5.75 -8.39
C ALA A 211 15.25 -6.69 -7.43
N LYS A 212 16.44 -6.31 -6.93
CA LYS A 212 17.12 -7.08 -5.89
C LYS A 212 16.21 -7.10 -4.67
N TYR A 213 15.82 -8.32 -4.30
CA TYR A 213 15.04 -8.58 -3.11
C TYR A 213 15.70 -7.85 -1.93
N PRO A 214 14.91 -7.22 -1.03
CA PRO A 214 15.45 -6.59 0.15
C PRO A 214 16.38 -7.61 0.83
N GLN A 215 17.67 -7.26 0.91
CA GLN A 215 18.64 -8.02 1.71
C GLN A 215 18.25 -8.00 3.20
N ASP A 216 17.32 -7.11 3.55
CA ASP A 216 16.78 -6.93 4.88
C ASP A 216 15.55 -7.82 5.13
N LEU A 217 15.59 -8.53 6.24
CA LEU A 217 14.49 -9.33 6.76
C LEU A 217 13.31 -8.46 7.24
N VAL A 218 13.48 -7.15 7.44
CA VAL A 218 12.45 -6.32 8.06
C VAL A 218 11.23 -6.14 7.15
N SER A 219 11.36 -5.84 5.85
CA SER A 219 10.17 -5.69 4.99
C SER A 219 9.38 -7.00 4.83
N VAL A 220 10.09 -8.13 4.74
CA VAL A 220 9.48 -9.48 4.76
C VAL A 220 8.75 -9.73 6.08
N ARG A 221 9.35 -9.37 7.23
CA ARG A 221 8.72 -9.47 8.55
C ARG A 221 7.52 -8.55 8.68
N THR A 222 7.59 -7.32 8.17
CA THR A 222 6.47 -6.38 8.13
C THR A 222 5.32 -7.00 7.35
N ILE A 223 5.56 -7.48 6.13
CA ILE A 223 4.53 -8.14 5.32
C ILE A 223 3.95 -9.36 6.03
N GLN A 224 4.78 -10.19 6.66
CA GLN A 224 4.28 -11.35 7.41
C GLN A 224 3.43 -10.94 8.61
N MET A 225 3.84 -9.90 9.36
CA MET A 225 3.06 -9.34 10.46
C MET A 225 1.71 -8.79 9.98
N ILE A 226 1.68 -8.04 8.87
CA ILE A 226 0.44 -7.54 8.28
C ILE A 226 -0.47 -8.70 7.90
N LYS A 227 0.08 -9.75 7.26
CA LYS A 227 -0.69 -10.96 6.93
C LYS A 227 -1.26 -11.61 8.18
N ASP A 228 -0.49 -11.74 9.26
CA ASP A 228 -0.95 -12.37 10.50
C ASP A 228 -2.06 -11.56 11.19
N ILE A 229 -1.96 -10.22 11.18
CA ILE A 229 -2.98 -9.32 11.73
C ILE A 229 -4.28 -9.43 10.91
N HIS A 230 -4.18 -9.49 9.59
CA HIS A 230 -5.33 -9.38 8.70
C HIS A 230 -5.93 -10.71 8.24
N ARG A 231 -5.24 -11.84 8.47
CA ARG A 231 -5.73 -13.20 8.13
C ARG A 231 -7.12 -13.54 8.71
N PRO A 232 -7.50 -13.11 9.92
CA PRO A 232 -8.86 -13.35 10.42
C PRO A 232 -9.96 -12.70 9.59
N PHE A 233 -9.65 -11.66 8.82
CA PHE A 233 -10.61 -10.88 8.03
C PHE A 233 -10.61 -11.23 6.54
N TRP A 234 -9.49 -11.76 6.02
CA TRP A 234 -9.28 -11.96 4.57
C TRP A 234 -8.80 -13.39 4.27
N THR A 235 -9.64 -14.14 3.55
CA THR A 235 -9.35 -15.54 3.21
C THR A 235 -8.19 -15.70 2.23
N SER A 236 -7.92 -14.69 1.42
CA SER A 236 -6.81 -14.62 0.47
C SER A 236 -5.43 -14.63 1.14
N LEU A 237 -5.37 -14.35 2.44
CA LEU A 237 -4.11 -14.31 3.21
C LEU A 237 -3.79 -15.63 3.92
N PHE A 238 -4.66 -16.64 3.82
CA PHE A 238 -4.32 -17.99 4.24
C PHE A 238 -3.37 -18.60 3.21
N SER A 239 -2.13 -18.81 3.61
CA SER A 239 -1.25 -19.74 2.90
C SER A 239 -1.81 -21.15 3.10
N ILE A 240 -1.99 -21.93 2.04
CA ILE A 240 -2.01 -23.39 2.19
C ILE A 240 -0.63 -23.75 2.79
N PRO A 241 -0.54 -24.50 3.90
CA PRO A 241 0.76 -24.89 4.45
C PRO A 241 1.58 -25.56 3.35
N ASN A 242 2.72 -24.98 3.01
CA ASN A 242 3.65 -25.60 2.08
C ASN A 242 4.05 -26.95 2.68
N GLN A 243 3.85 -28.04 1.95
CA GLN A 243 4.35 -29.37 2.36
C GLN A 243 5.88 -29.37 2.61
N GLU A 244 6.60 -28.34 2.15
CA GLU A 244 8.02 -28.13 2.41
C GLU A 244 8.36 -27.78 3.87
N GLU A 245 7.52 -27.05 4.61
CA GLU A 245 7.77 -26.80 6.05
C GLU A 245 7.79 -28.12 6.83
N THR A 246 6.87 -29.04 6.50
CA THR A 246 6.90 -30.39 7.07
C THR A 246 8.13 -31.20 6.66
N THR A 247 8.83 -30.82 5.59
CA THR A 247 10.05 -31.51 5.16
C THR A 247 11.26 -31.01 5.95
N ILE A 248 11.36 -29.71 6.22
CA ILE A 248 12.44 -29.13 7.02
C ILE A 248 12.31 -29.56 8.48
N GLU A 249 11.11 -29.56 9.05
CA GLU A 249 10.86 -30.06 10.41
C GLU A 249 11.16 -31.57 10.52
N LYS A 250 10.75 -32.37 9.52
CA LYS A 250 11.09 -33.81 9.48
C LYS A 250 12.59 -34.06 9.30
N LEU A 251 13.31 -33.20 8.57
CA LEU A 251 14.76 -33.29 8.41
C LEU A 251 15.48 -32.92 9.71
N ALA A 252 15.00 -31.91 10.45
CA ALA A 252 15.52 -31.51 11.75
C ALA A 252 15.31 -32.61 12.81
N GLU A 253 14.11 -33.20 12.90
CA GLU A 253 13.84 -34.32 13.81
C GLU A 253 14.70 -35.56 13.50
N ASN A 254 14.97 -35.83 12.22
CA ASN A 254 15.81 -36.95 11.82
C ASN A 254 17.29 -36.70 12.15
N LEU A 255 17.76 -35.45 12.09
CA LEU A 255 19.12 -35.08 12.50
C LEU A 255 19.31 -35.24 14.01
N GLU A 256 18.33 -34.82 14.84
CA GLU A 256 18.39 -34.99 16.30
C GLU A 256 18.38 -36.48 16.71
N LYS A 257 17.54 -37.30 16.06
CA LYS A 257 17.53 -38.76 16.27
C LYS A 257 18.85 -39.42 15.87
N THR A 258 19.52 -38.94 14.84
CA THR A 258 20.80 -39.50 14.38
C THR A 258 21.97 -39.15 15.32
N VAL A 259 21.90 -37.98 15.96
CA VAL A 259 22.91 -37.55 16.95
C VAL A 259 22.74 -38.31 18.28
N SER A 260 21.51 -38.62 18.69
CA SER A 260 21.24 -39.35 19.95
C SER A 260 21.56 -40.85 19.91
N ILE A 261 21.84 -41.44 18.74
CA ILE A 261 22.22 -42.86 18.59
C ILE A 261 23.76 -43.04 18.62
N LYS A 262 24.52 -41.94 18.61
CA LYS A 262 26.00 -41.94 18.65
C LYS A 262 26.61 -41.51 20.00
N SER A 263 25.80 -41.37 21.05
CA SER A 263 26.22 -41.19 22.45
C SER A 263 25.96 -42.47 23.24
#